data_AF-A0A7Y9J2W3-F1
#
_entry.id   AF-A0A7Y9J2W3-F1
#
_cell.length_a   1.000
_cell.length_b   1.000
_cell.length_c   1.000
_cell.angle_alpha   90.00
_cell.angle_beta   90.00
_cell.angle_gamma   90.00
#
_symmetry.space_group_name_H-M   'P 1'
#
loop_
_entity.id
_entity.type
_entity.pdbx_description
1 polymer ?
#
loop_
_entity_poly.entity_id
_entity_poly.type
_entity_poly.pdbx_seq_one_letter_code
_entity_poly.pdbx_strand_id
1 'polypeptide(L)'
;MKPLWEVVRDLEFAYKKGRLTPSFLDDYAVKHGERISALYALCAKNYLDVEHEIGRNDHLAREREMSVDQNAVNRAMEEEARVLNQEMRNAREDGRPYYLRKPTKNAQFIRRTGS
;
A
#
# COMPACT_ATOMS: atom_id res chain seq x y z
N MET A 1 -7.70 -16.92 -30.27
CA MET A 1 -6.64 -16.58 -29.30
C MET A 1 -5.38 -17.30 -29.69
N LYS A 2 -4.29 -16.54 -29.85
CA LYS A 2 -2.97 -17.12 -30.08
C LYS A 2 -2.45 -17.72 -28.77
N PRO A 3 -1.55 -18.72 -28.81
CA PRO A 3 -0.88 -19.16 -27.60
C PRO A 3 -0.03 -18.02 -27.02
N LEU A 4 0.07 -17.98 -25.69
CA LEU A 4 0.70 -16.88 -24.95
C LEU A 4 2.14 -16.58 -25.41
N TRP A 5 2.92 -17.63 -25.68
CA TRP A 5 4.32 -17.49 -26.10
C TRP A 5 4.44 -16.78 -27.47
N GLU A 6 3.47 -16.98 -28.36
CA GLU A 6 3.46 -16.34 -29.66
C GLU A 6 3.10 -14.85 -29.53
N VAL A 7 2.16 -14.53 -28.64
CA VAL A 7 1.83 -13.14 -28.30
C VAL A 7 3.04 -12.41 -27.73
N VAL A 8 3.77 -13.02 -26.79
CA VAL A 8 4.99 -12.43 -26.21
C VAL A 8 6.05 -12.20 -27.29
N ARG A 9 6.27 -13.19 -28.16
CA ARG A 9 7.23 -13.07 -29.27
C ARG A 9 6.87 -11.93 -30.23
N ASP A 10 5.58 -11.78 -30.57
CA ASP A 10 5.10 -10.72 -31.45
C ASP A 10 5.28 -9.33 -30.81
N LEU A 11 5.05 -9.21 -29.50
CA LEU A 11 5.29 -7.99 -28.73
C LEU A 11 6.79 -7.64 -28.65
N GLU A 12 7.66 -8.62 -28.39
CA GLU A 12 9.12 -8.44 -28.39
C GLU A 12 9.63 -7.99 -29.76
N PHE A 13 9.07 -8.54 -30.83
CA PHE A 13 9.42 -8.15 -32.18
C PHE A 13 8.97 -6.73 -32.51
N ALA A 14 7.78 -6.33 -32.05
CA ALA A 14 7.30 -4.96 -32.18
C ALA A 14 8.17 -3.98 -31.38
N TYR A 15 8.58 -4.36 -30.17
CA TYR A 15 9.49 -3.58 -29.32
C TYR A 15 10.86 -3.37 -29.98
N LYS A 16 11.49 -4.45 -30.47
CA LYS A 16 12.77 -4.36 -31.19
C LYS A 16 12.73 -3.47 -32.43
N LYS A 17 11.54 -3.28 -33.02
CA LYS A 17 11.33 -2.44 -34.18
C LYS A 17 10.97 -0.98 -33.84
N GLY A 18 10.85 -0.63 -32.57
CA GLY A 18 10.37 0.71 -32.15
C GLY A 18 8.95 0.97 -32.66
N ARG A 19 8.10 -0.07 -32.62
CA ARG A 19 6.69 0.01 -33.04
C ARG A 19 5.72 -0.40 -31.95
N LEU A 20 6.24 -0.60 -30.73
CA LEU A 20 5.41 -0.96 -29.59
C LEU A 20 4.77 0.31 -29.06
N THR A 21 3.67 0.70 -29.70
CA THR A 21 2.89 1.86 -29.32
C THR A 21 1.52 1.45 -28.77
N PRO A 22 0.82 2.33 -28.04
CA PRO A 22 -0.52 2.08 -27.54
C PRO A 22 -1.49 1.72 -28.68
N SER A 23 -1.46 2.45 -29.81
CA SER A 23 -2.29 2.12 -30.97
C SER A 23 -1.98 0.75 -31.58
N PHE A 24 -0.71 0.33 -31.57
CA PHE A 24 -0.33 -1.03 -31.98
C PHE A 24 -0.98 -2.09 -31.07
N LEU A 25 -1.00 -1.86 -29.76
CA LEU A 25 -1.62 -2.80 -28.80
C LEU A 25 -3.14 -2.90 -28.99
N ASP A 26 -3.82 -1.81 -29.31
CA ASP A 26 -5.26 -1.83 -29.60
C ASP A 26 -5.59 -2.55 -30.90
N ASP A 27 -4.85 -2.26 -31.97
CA ASP A 27 -4.99 -2.96 -33.24
C ASP A 27 -4.73 -4.46 -33.06
N TYR A 28 -3.71 -4.80 -32.28
CA TYR A 28 -3.35 -6.18 -31.98
C TYR A 28 -4.45 -6.87 -31.16
N ALA A 29 -5.00 -6.20 -30.14
CA ALA A 29 -6.10 -6.68 -29.31
C ALA A 29 -7.35 -6.98 -30.15
N VAL A 30 -7.75 -6.05 -31.03
CA VAL A 30 -8.91 -6.21 -31.91
C VAL A 30 -8.70 -7.37 -32.89
N LYS A 31 -7.52 -7.47 -33.51
CA LYS A 31 -7.21 -8.51 -34.51
C LYS A 31 -7.14 -9.92 -33.92
N HIS A 32 -6.66 -10.04 -32.69
CA HIS A 32 -6.42 -11.35 -32.06
C HIS A 32 -7.41 -11.72 -30.96
N GLY A 33 -8.35 -10.82 -30.63
CA GLY A 33 -9.35 -11.02 -29.58
C GLY A 33 -8.74 -11.03 -28.18
N GLU A 34 -7.64 -10.31 -27.99
CA GLU A 34 -6.92 -10.23 -26.72
C GLU A 34 -7.40 -9.03 -25.90
N ARG A 35 -7.31 -9.12 -24.58
CA ARG A 35 -7.63 -7.98 -23.71
C ARG A 35 -6.46 -6.99 -23.70
N ILE A 36 -6.73 -5.71 -24.00
CA ILE A 36 -5.73 -4.64 -23.99
C ILE A 36 -4.99 -4.57 -22.64
N SER A 37 -5.72 -4.68 -21.53
CA SER A 37 -5.11 -4.70 -20.19
C SER A 37 -4.17 -5.88 -19.95
N ALA A 38 -4.43 -7.04 -20.56
CA ALA A 38 -3.55 -8.19 -20.48
C ALA A 38 -2.27 -7.99 -21.31
N LEU A 39 -2.37 -7.31 -22.46
CA LEU A 39 -1.21 -6.95 -23.28
C LEU A 39 -0.30 -5.96 -22.56
N TYR A 40 -0.86 -4.94 -21.90
CA TYR A 40 -0.08 -4.01 -21.06
C TYR A 40 0.61 -4.72 -19.90
N ALA A 41 -0.09 -5.63 -19.21
CA ALA A 41 0.51 -6.42 -18.13
C ALA A 41 1.66 -7.31 -18.64
N LEU A 42 1.53 -7.87 -19.85
CA LEU A 42 2.59 -8.65 -20.49
C LEU A 42 3.79 -7.79 -20.88
N CYS A 43 3.57 -6.58 -21.41
CA CYS A 43 4.64 -5.65 -21.72
C CYS A 43 5.40 -5.26 -20.45
N ALA A 44 4.68 -4.89 -19.37
CA ALA A 44 5.27 -4.56 -18.08
C ALA A 44 6.06 -5.72 -17.47
N LYS A 45 5.54 -6.96 -17.56
CA LYS A 45 6.22 -8.15 -17.03
C LYS A 45 7.51 -8.49 -17.78
N ASN A 46 7.55 -8.22 -19.08
CA ASN A 46 8.71 -8.51 -19.92
C ASN A 46 9.63 -7.30 -20.14
N TYR A 47 9.45 -6.22 -19.37
CA TYR A 47 10.25 -4.98 -19.46
C TYR A 47 10.26 -4.39 -20.88
N LEU A 48 9.11 -4.49 -21.58
CA LEU A 48 8.92 -3.88 -22.90
C LEU A 48 8.29 -2.51 -22.69
N ASP A 49 9.11 -1.46 -22.81
CA ASP A 49 8.62 -0.08 -22.72
C ASP A 49 7.74 0.22 -23.93
N VAL A 50 6.47 0.51 -23.66
CA VAL A 50 5.52 0.96 -24.68
C VAL A 50 5.79 2.44 -24.92
N GLU A 51 6.10 2.80 -26.16
CA GLU A 51 6.37 4.18 -26.54
C GLU A 51 5.15 5.06 -26.25
N HIS A 52 5.39 6.30 -25.82
CA HIS A 52 4.29 7.20 -25.53
C HIS A 52 3.74 7.84 -26.82
N GLU A 53 2.45 7.67 -27.11
CA GLU A 53 1.77 8.31 -28.24
C GLU A 53 1.11 9.63 -27.82
N ILE A 54 1.58 10.73 -28.40
CA ILE A 54 1.03 12.07 -28.19
C ILE A 54 -0.44 12.11 -28.65
N GLY A 55 -1.35 12.43 -27.73
CA GLY A 55 -2.79 12.49 -27.98
C GLY A 55 -3.60 11.36 -27.36
N ARG A 56 -2.93 10.36 -26.76
CA ARG A 56 -3.59 9.38 -25.88
C ARG A 56 -3.49 9.81 -24.42
N ASN A 57 -4.65 9.99 -23.80
CA ASN A 57 -4.83 10.39 -22.40
C ASN A 57 -4.44 9.29 -21.38
N ASP A 58 -3.39 8.51 -21.63
CA ASP A 58 -2.91 7.51 -20.67
C ASP A 58 -2.27 8.18 -19.44
N HIS A 59 -1.80 9.43 -19.57
CA HIS A 59 -1.32 10.26 -18.47
C HIS A 59 -2.43 10.82 -17.56
N LEU A 60 -3.69 10.71 -17.98
CA LEU A 60 -4.84 11.17 -17.21
C LEU A 60 -5.35 10.12 -16.22
N ALA A 61 -4.61 9.02 -16.05
CA ALA A 61 -4.63 8.27 -14.81
C ALA A 61 -4.12 9.21 -13.71
N ARG A 62 -5.02 10.12 -13.27
CA ARG A 62 -4.92 10.92 -12.07
C ARG A 62 -4.25 10.02 -11.06
N GLU A 63 -3.10 10.43 -10.55
CA GLU A 63 -2.59 9.92 -9.28
C GLU A 63 -3.82 9.78 -8.41
N ARG A 64 -4.20 8.53 -8.12
CA ARG A 64 -5.35 8.27 -7.30
C ARG A 64 -4.85 8.76 -5.95
N GLU A 65 -5.12 10.03 -5.64
CA GLU A 65 -4.82 10.62 -4.35
C GLU A 65 -5.53 9.71 -3.36
N MET A 66 -4.77 8.78 -2.80
CA MET A 66 -5.21 7.90 -1.73
C MET A 66 -5.28 8.80 -0.51
N SER A 67 -6.27 9.69 -0.49
CA SER A 67 -6.52 10.58 0.62
C SER A 67 -7.00 9.69 1.75
N VAL A 68 -6.12 9.48 2.72
CA VAL A 68 -6.48 8.80 3.96
C VAL A 68 -7.48 9.70 4.68
N ASP A 69 -8.63 9.17 5.07
CA ASP A 69 -9.59 9.90 5.91
C ASP A 69 -8.96 10.12 7.29
N GLN A 70 -8.35 11.29 7.46
CA GLN A 70 -7.65 11.68 8.68
C GLN A 70 -8.58 11.63 9.90
N ASN A 71 -9.89 11.86 9.72
CA ASN A 71 -10.86 11.80 10.81
C ASN A 71 -11.16 10.37 11.24
N ALA A 72 -11.10 9.40 10.33
CA ALA A 72 -11.23 7.98 10.67
C ALA A 72 -9.99 7.49 11.45
N VAL A 73 -8.79 7.89 11.01
CA VAL A 73 -7.53 7.54 11.68
C VAL A 73 -7.46 8.13 13.09
N ASN A 74 -7.83 9.40 13.26
CA ASN A 74 -7.79 10.05 14.57
C ASN A 74 -8.78 9.39 15.55
N ARG A 75 -9.99 9.00 15.09
CA ARG A 75 -10.96 8.27 15.92
C ARG A 75 -10.43 6.92 16.38
N ALA A 76 -9.81 6.16 15.47
CA ALA A 76 -9.21 4.86 15.81
C ALA A 76 -8.08 5.01 16.84
N MET A 77 -7.18 5.98 16.65
CA MET A 77 -6.11 6.25 17.62
C MET A 77 -6.64 6.67 19.00
N GLU A 78 -7.71 7.46 19.07
CA GLU A 78 -8.32 7.85 20.34
C GLU A 78 -8.95 6.66 21.09
N GLU A 79 -9.57 5.72 20.38
CA GLU A 79 -10.13 4.49 20.97
C GLU A 79 -9.03 3.59 21.53
N GLU A 80 -7.95 3.37 20.77
CA GLU A 80 -6.80 2.59 21.24
C GLU A 80 -6.13 3.24 22.46
N ALA A 81 -5.98 4.56 22.46
CA ALA A 81 -5.43 5.29 23.60
C ALA A 81 -6.31 5.18 24.86
N ARG A 82 -7.64 5.11 24.71
CA ARG A 82 -8.56 4.89 25.83
C ARG A 82 -8.42 3.49 26.40
N VAL A 83 -8.37 2.46 25.55
CA VAL A 83 -8.18 1.06 25.96
C VAL A 83 -6.86 0.91 26.71
N LEU A 84 -5.77 1.43 26.15
CA LEU A 84 -4.45 1.39 26.79
C LEU A 84 -4.44 2.11 28.15
N ASN A 85 -5.08 3.27 28.25
CA ASN A 85 -5.18 3.99 29.53
C ASN A 85 -6.01 3.24 30.57
N GLN A 86 -7.05 2.53 30.14
CA GLN A 86 -7.86 1.70 31.01
C GLN A 86 -7.09 0.47 31.48
N GLU A 87 -6.32 -0.17 30.61
CA GLU A 87 -5.40 -1.25 30.96
C GLU A 87 -4.31 -0.79 31.93
N MET A 88 -3.73 0.40 31.72
CA MET A 88 -2.75 0.98 32.64
C MET A 88 -3.35 1.32 34.01
N ARG A 89 -4.63 1.71 34.07
CA ARG A 89 -5.35 1.90 35.34
C ARG A 89 -5.63 0.57 36.03
N ASN A 90 -6.09 -0.44 35.28
CA ASN A 90 -6.32 -1.78 35.81
C ASN A 90 -5.02 -2.44 36.31
N ALA A 91 -3.92 -2.26 35.58
CA ALA A 91 -2.58 -2.71 35.99
C ALA A 91 -2.03 -1.93 37.19
N ARG A 92 -2.43 -0.66 37.37
CA ARG A 92 -2.19 0.10 38.61
C ARG A 92 -3.08 -0.38 39.76
N GLU A 93 -4.19 -1.04 39.49
CA GLU A 93 -5.10 -1.62 40.48
C GLU A 93 -4.90 -3.13 40.65
N ASP A 94 -3.72 -3.64 40.32
CA ASP A 94 -3.25 -4.96 40.75
C ASP A 94 -3.49 -5.02 42.28
N GLY A 95 -4.47 -5.82 42.72
CA GLY A 95 -5.15 -5.78 44.03
C GLY A 95 -4.27 -6.05 45.25
N ARG A 96 -2.96 -5.86 45.11
CA ARG A 96 -1.93 -5.94 46.13
C ARG A 96 -1.81 -4.59 46.86
N PRO A 97 -1.84 -4.60 48.20
CA PRO A 97 -1.77 -3.39 49.00
C PRO A 97 -0.46 -2.61 48.76
N TYR A 98 -0.51 -1.29 48.97
CA TYR A 98 0.46 -0.27 48.52
C TYR A 98 1.95 -0.63 48.77
N TYR A 99 2.25 -1.37 49.83
CA TYR A 99 3.61 -1.77 50.24
C TYR A 99 4.21 -2.96 49.46
N LEU A 100 3.43 -3.70 48.66
CA LEU A 100 3.92 -4.81 47.81
C LEU A 100 4.10 -4.42 46.34
N ARG A 101 3.84 -3.17 45.98
CA ARG A 101 4.03 -2.67 44.62
C ARG A 101 5.50 -2.36 44.40
N LYS A 102 6.10 -2.95 43.35
CA LYS A 102 7.49 -2.63 42.99
C LYS A 102 7.56 -1.14 42.63
N PRO A 103 8.43 -0.35 43.27
CA PRO A 103 8.60 1.04 42.90
C PRO A 103 9.12 1.08 41.47
N THR A 104 8.34 1.66 40.56
CA THR A 104 8.89 2.07 39.27
C THR A 104 9.97 3.11 39.55
N LYS A 105 11.04 3.13 38.74
CA LYS A 105 12.28 3.93 38.95
C LYS A 105 12.08 5.44 39.22
N ASN A 106 10.86 5.97 39.12
CA ASN A 106 10.52 7.37 39.34
C ASN A 106 9.60 7.61 40.56
N ALA A 107 9.36 6.60 41.41
CA ALA A 107 8.61 6.78 42.65
C ALA A 107 9.45 7.63 43.62
N GLN A 108 9.10 8.90 43.75
CA GLN A 108 9.72 9.83 44.69
C GLN A 108 9.66 9.26 46.11
N PHE A 109 10.83 9.03 46.70
CA PHE A 109 10.99 8.59 48.08
C PHE A 109 10.17 9.48 49.03
N ILE A 110 9.21 8.89 49.72
CA ILE A 110 8.64 9.50 50.93
C ILE A 110 9.74 9.41 51.99
N ARG A 111 10.33 10.54 52.36
CA ARG A 111 11.21 10.61 53.54
C ARG A 111 10.35 10.30 54.77
N ARG A 112 10.57 9.12 55.37
CA ARG A 112 10.20 8.91 56.77
C ARG A 112 11.09 9.81 57.62
N THR A 113 10.54 10.91 58.12
CA THR A 113 11.01 11.49 59.37
C THR A 113 10.55 10.57 60.48
N GLY A 114 11.45 9.70 60.93
CA GLY A 114 11.26 8.94 62.16
C GLY A 114 11.88 9.69 63.34
N SER A 115 11.26 9.47 64.50
CA SER A 115 11.63 9.87 65.86
C SER A 115 11.12 11.24 66.31
#